data_AF-A0A2D8RJK3-F1
#
_entry.id   AF-A0A2D8RJK3-F1
#
_cell.length_a   1.000
_cell.length_b   1.000
_cell.length_c   1.000
_cell.angle_alpha   90.00
_cell.angle_beta   90.00
_cell.angle_gamma   90.00
#
_symmetry.space_group_name_H-M   'P 1'
#
loop_
_entity.id
_entity.type
_entity.pdbx_description
1 polymer ?
#
loop_
_entity_poly.entity_id
_entity_poly.type
_entity_poly.pdbx_seq_one_letter_code
_entity_poly.pdbx_strand_id
1 'polypeptide(L)'
;MGISEDRFQNMMKRQVQQQLDIFAARLDLNHYQRGKLEEIMLMRMMQLRTRFGPNGPEPASDTGTPMITQQDVDDLAAEILDPDQLREYDEMRAQEDASRSEMMATAQLSQIAPKLGLSEDQKDEVFGIYYDQAMGMNSGMMEPQAMEEARAQADEQIYDILHDKQREVFETLRENSAFGNFTIIGR
;
A
#
# COMPACT_ATOMS: atom_id res chain seq x y z
N MET A 1 -17.53 22.15 1.82
CA MET A 1 -18.78 21.40 1.54
C MET A 1 -18.48 19.93 1.76
N GLY A 2 -19.03 19.31 2.81
CA GLY A 2 -18.81 17.88 3.07
C GLY A 2 -19.58 17.00 2.08
N ILE A 3 -19.00 15.87 1.69
CA ILE A 3 -19.71 14.81 0.97
C ILE A 3 -20.79 14.28 1.92
N SER A 4 -22.05 14.19 1.48
CA SER A 4 -23.12 13.59 2.30
C SER A 4 -22.81 12.11 2.58
N GLU A 5 -23.19 11.66 3.77
CA GLU A 5 -23.02 10.28 4.24
C GLU A 5 -23.43 9.24 3.16
N ASP A 6 -24.61 9.42 2.57
CA ASP A 6 -25.15 8.55 1.53
C ASP A 6 -24.31 8.56 0.25
N ARG A 7 -23.76 9.71 -0.14
CA ARG A 7 -22.94 9.83 -1.35
C ARG A 7 -21.61 9.11 -1.18
N PHE A 8 -21.04 9.16 0.03
CA PHE A 8 -19.83 8.44 0.36
C PHE A 8 -20.06 6.92 0.42
N GLN A 9 -21.12 6.46 1.08
CA GLN A 9 -21.46 5.04 1.13
C GLN A 9 -21.69 4.45 -0.27
N ASN A 10 -22.39 5.20 -1.14
CA ASN A 10 -22.56 4.80 -2.55
C ASN A 10 -21.25 4.74 -3.33
N MET A 11 -20.28 5.62 -3.01
CA MET A 11 -18.95 5.61 -3.62
C MET A 11 -18.14 4.40 -3.18
N MET A 12 -18.09 4.11 -1.88
CA MET A 12 -17.41 2.91 -1.35
C MET A 12 -18.00 1.63 -1.92
N LYS A 13 -19.34 1.52 -1.93
CA LYS A 13 -20.01 0.35 -2.49
C LYS A 13 -19.66 0.16 -3.97
N ARG A 14 -19.61 1.24 -4.75
CA ARG A 14 -19.17 1.15 -6.16
C ARG A 14 -17.72 0.71 -6.29
N GLN A 15 -16.83 1.19 -5.44
CA GLN A 15 -15.42 0.80 -5.47
C GLN A 15 -15.24 -0.69 -5.13
N VAL A 16 -15.88 -1.17 -4.06
CA VAL A 16 -15.90 -2.60 -3.74
C VAL A 16 -16.55 -3.41 -4.86
N GLN A 17 -17.64 -2.92 -5.45
CA GLN A 17 -18.32 -3.62 -6.53
C GLN A 17 -17.44 -3.80 -7.76
N GLN A 18 -16.68 -2.76 -8.15
CA GLN A 18 -15.73 -2.84 -9.26
C GLN A 18 -14.65 -3.89 -8.99
N GLN A 19 -14.11 -3.91 -7.77
CA GLN A 19 -13.10 -4.89 -7.38
C GLN A 19 -13.66 -6.32 -7.39
N LEU A 20 -14.88 -6.50 -6.88
CA LEU A 20 -15.58 -7.79 -6.91
C LEU A 20 -15.94 -8.24 -8.32
N ASP A 21 -16.24 -7.33 -9.24
CA ASP A 21 -16.54 -7.70 -10.62
C ASP A 21 -15.28 -8.24 -11.31
N ILE A 22 -14.10 -7.71 -10.99
CA ILE A 22 -12.81 -8.26 -11.44
C ILE A 22 -12.59 -9.64 -10.85
N PHE A 23 -12.76 -9.81 -9.53
CA PHE A 23 -12.62 -11.13 -8.88
C PHE A 23 -13.63 -12.14 -9.40
N ALA A 24 -14.88 -11.75 -9.60
CA ALA A 24 -15.92 -12.64 -10.12
C ALA A 24 -15.64 -13.08 -11.55
N ALA A 25 -15.17 -12.17 -12.41
CA ALA A 25 -14.83 -12.50 -13.79
C ALA A 25 -13.60 -13.40 -13.91
N ARG A 26 -12.61 -13.21 -13.03
CA ARG A 26 -11.32 -13.91 -13.09
C ARG A 26 -11.36 -15.25 -12.35
N LEU A 27 -12.00 -15.30 -11.19
CA LEU A 27 -12.07 -16.50 -10.34
C LEU A 27 -13.36 -17.31 -10.52
N ASP A 28 -14.26 -16.90 -11.42
CA ASP A 28 -15.59 -17.51 -11.60
C ASP A 28 -16.37 -17.67 -10.26
N LEU A 29 -16.39 -16.60 -9.46
CA LEU A 29 -16.98 -16.65 -8.13
C LEU A 29 -18.48 -16.93 -8.17
N ASN A 30 -18.92 -17.91 -7.38
CA ASN A 30 -20.34 -18.13 -7.17
C ASN A 30 -20.96 -17.05 -6.26
N HIS A 31 -22.30 -17.01 -6.21
CA HIS A 31 -23.03 -15.99 -5.43
C HIS A 31 -22.66 -16.00 -3.93
N TYR A 32 -22.36 -17.17 -3.36
CA TYR A 32 -21.96 -17.28 -1.96
C TYR A 32 -20.56 -16.69 -1.72
N GLN A 33 -19.58 -17.10 -2.53
CA GLN A 33 -18.20 -16.60 -2.45
C GLN A 33 -18.13 -15.08 -2.66
N ARG A 34 -18.82 -14.59 -3.70
CA ARG A 34 -18.93 -13.16 -3.98
C ARG A 34 -19.51 -12.38 -2.80
N GLY A 35 -20.57 -12.89 -2.19
CA GLY A 35 -21.19 -12.25 -1.02
C GLY A 35 -20.26 -12.17 0.18
N LYS A 36 -19.46 -13.22 0.43
CA LYS A 36 -18.48 -13.25 1.53
C LYS A 36 -17.33 -12.28 1.32
N LEU A 37 -16.79 -12.19 0.09
CA LEU A 37 -15.77 -11.20 -0.23
C LEU A 37 -16.32 -9.77 -0.17
N GLU A 38 -17.56 -9.54 -0.60
CA GLU A 38 -18.19 -8.22 -0.49
C GLU A 38 -18.28 -7.75 0.96
N GLU A 39 -18.74 -8.65 1.85
CA GLU A 39 -18.92 -8.34 3.27
C GLU A 39 -17.60 -7.90 3.91
N ILE A 40 -16.52 -8.66 3.73
CA ILE A 40 -15.22 -8.33 4.35
C ILE A 40 -14.58 -7.08 3.75
N MET A 41 -14.70 -6.87 2.43
CA MET A 41 -14.16 -5.68 1.76
C MET A 41 -14.89 -4.40 2.18
N LEU A 42 -16.23 -4.45 2.31
CA LEU A 42 -17.01 -3.34 2.82
C LEU A 42 -16.66 -3.03 4.27
N MET A 43 -16.57 -4.05 5.13
CA MET A 43 -16.20 -3.86 6.53
C MET A 43 -14.82 -3.21 6.66
N ARG A 44 -13.83 -3.67 5.87
CA ARG A 44 -12.49 -3.06 5.84
C ARG A 44 -12.52 -1.59 5.42
N MET A 45 -13.25 -1.24 4.35
CA MET A 45 -13.40 0.17 3.95
C MET A 45 -14.09 1.02 5.01
N MET A 46 -15.11 0.49 5.68
CA MET A 46 -15.81 1.19 6.76
C MET A 46 -14.87 1.46 7.94
N GLN A 47 -14.01 0.51 8.31
CA GLN A 47 -13.02 0.70 9.36
C GLN A 47 -11.98 1.78 8.99
N LEU A 48 -11.48 1.78 7.75
CA LEU A 48 -10.56 2.81 7.26
C LEU A 48 -11.19 4.20 7.34
N ARG A 49 -12.47 4.34 6.98
CA ARG A 49 -13.18 5.62 7.09
C ARG A 49 -13.33 6.08 8.54
N THR A 50 -13.70 5.21 9.46
CA THR A 50 -13.83 5.57 10.88
C THR A 50 -12.53 6.11 11.44
N ARG A 51 -11.38 5.64 10.94
CA ARG A 51 -10.05 6.07 11.41
C ARG A 51 -9.49 7.31 10.69
N PHE A 52 -9.73 7.43 9.38
CA PHE A 52 -9.12 8.49 8.55
C PHE A 52 -10.12 9.54 8.06
N GLY A 53 -11.39 9.46 8.47
CA GLY A 53 -12.42 10.44 8.14
C GLY A 53 -12.28 11.76 8.92
N PRO A 54 -12.92 12.85 8.45
CA PRO A 54 -12.85 14.17 9.09
C PRO A 54 -13.47 14.23 10.51
N ASN A 55 -14.16 13.17 10.94
CA ASN A 55 -14.72 12.98 12.29
C ASN A 55 -14.16 11.71 12.97
N GLY A 56 -13.05 11.15 12.49
CA GLY A 56 -12.42 10.02 13.16
C GLY A 56 -12.01 10.42 14.58
N PRO A 57 -12.13 9.53 15.58
CA PRO A 57 -11.53 9.81 16.88
C PRO A 57 -10.06 10.16 16.65
N GLU A 58 -9.54 11.19 17.35
CA GLU A 58 -8.09 11.36 17.51
C GLU A 58 -7.47 10.00 17.83
N PRO A 59 -6.21 9.71 17.46
CA PRO A 59 -5.55 8.45 17.72
C PRO A 59 -5.38 8.24 19.24
N ALA A 60 -6.50 7.98 19.92
CA ALA A 60 -6.57 7.38 21.22
C ALA A 60 -6.16 5.94 20.99
N SER A 61 -4.97 5.63 21.49
CA SER A 61 -4.58 4.31 21.93
C SER A 61 -5.81 3.55 22.44
N ASP A 62 -6.05 2.37 21.89
CA ASP A 62 -6.90 1.35 22.50
C ASP A 62 -8.43 1.44 22.26
N THR A 63 -8.89 1.71 21.03
CA THR A 63 -10.18 1.13 20.61
C THR A 63 -9.93 -0.33 20.26
N GLY A 64 -10.12 -1.25 21.21
CA GLY A 64 -9.95 -2.71 21.08
C GLY A 64 -10.83 -3.42 20.06
N THR A 65 -11.23 -2.75 18.98
CA THR A 65 -11.88 -3.32 17.82
C THR A 65 -10.81 -3.95 16.92
N PRO A 66 -10.85 -5.27 16.69
CA PRO A 66 -9.92 -5.92 15.77
C PRO A 66 -10.01 -5.29 14.39
N MET A 67 -8.86 -4.86 13.86
CA MET A 67 -8.80 -4.32 12.51
C MET A 67 -8.87 -5.47 11.52
N ILE A 68 -9.76 -5.35 10.53
CA ILE A 68 -9.77 -6.20 9.35
C ILE A 68 -8.61 -5.73 8.48
N THR A 69 -7.59 -6.56 8.43
CA THR A 69 -6.38 -6.40 7.66
C THR A 69 -6.55 -7.01 6.26
N GLN A 70 -5.52 -6.87 5.43
CA GLN A 70 -5.46 -7.64 4.17
C GLN A 70 -5.43 -9.14 4.46
N GLN A 71 -4.74 -9.55 5.53
CA GLN A 71 -4.59 -10.95 5.88
C GLN A 71 -5.92 -11.60 6.25
N ASP A 72 -6.84 -10.88 6.89
CA ASP A 72 -8.20 -11.40 7.14
C ASP A 72 -8.98 -11.65 5.84
N VAL A 73 -8.73 -10.86 4.79
CA VAL A 73 -9.32 -11.07 3.46
C VAL A 73 -8.69 -12.28 2.78
N ASP A 74 -7.36 -12.41 2.88
CA ASP A 74 -6.61 -13.53 2.30
C ASP A 74 -6.98 -14.86 2.99
N ASP A 75 -7.12 -14.86 4.32
CA ASP A 75 -7.56 -16.01 5.11
C ASP A 75 -9.00 -16.43 4.74
N LEU A 76 -9.91 -15.46 4.57
CA LEU A 76 -11.26 -15.75 4.09
C LEU A 76 -11.25 -16.31 2.66
N ALA A 77 -10.40 -15.77 1.79
CA ALA A 77 -10.26 -16.27 0.42
C ALA A 77 -9.77 -17.73 0.43
N ALA A 78 -8.78 -18.08 1.26
CA ALA A 78 -8.30 -19.44 1.44
C ALA A 78 -9.38 -20.41 1.98
N GLU A 79 -10.36 -19.90 2.74
CA GLU A 79 -11.47 -20.71 3.25
C GLU A 79 -12.56 -20.98 2.19
N ILE A 80 -12.92 -19.96 1.39
CA ILE A 80 -14.11 -20.02 0.53
C ILE A 80 -13.82 -20.39 -0.92
N LEU A 81 -12.58 -20.21 -1.38
CA LEU A 81 -12.17 -20.49 -2.75
C LEU A 81 -11.74 -21.96 -2.87
N ASP A 82 -12.04 -22.58 -4.01
CA ASP A 82 -11.45 -23.87 -4.33
C ASP A 82 -9.95 -23.74 -4.68
N PRO A 83 -9.18 -24.84 -4.75
CA PRO A 83 -7.74 -24.75 -4.96
C PRO A 83 -7.30 -24.06 -6.25
N ASP A 84 -8.08 -24.17 -7.34
CA ASP A 84 -7.75 -23.52 -8.60
C ASP A 84 -8.03 -22.01 -8.52
N GLN A 85 -9.16 -21.64 -7.91
CA GLN A 85 -9.51 -20.25 -7.63
C GLN A 85 -8.52 -19.59 -6.67
N LEU A 86 -8.08 -20.30 -5.62
CA LEU A 86 -7.12 -19.78 -4.65
C LEU A 86 -5.76 -19.52 -5.32
N ARG A 87 -5.30 -20.43 -6.18
CA ARG A 87 -4.06 -20.21 -6.95
C ARG A 87 -4.16 -18.97 -7.83
N GLU A 88 -5.27 -18.78 -8.53
CA GLU A 88 -5.45 -17.59 -9.36
C GLU A 88 -5.60 -16.31 -8.52
N TYR A 89 -6.23 -16.40 -7.36
CA TYR A 89 -6.28 -15.31 -6.38
C TYR A 89 -4.87 -14.91 -5.91
N ASP A 90 -4.03 -15.88 -5.55
CA ASP A 90 -2.64 -15.63 -5.13
C ASP A 90 -1.81 -14.99 -6.26
N GLU A 91 -2.00 -15.44 -7.51
CA GLU A 91 -1.39 -14.83 -8.69
C GLU A 91 -1.86 -13.38 -8.89
N MET A 92 -3.15 -13.10 -8.68
CA MET A 92 -3.69 -11.73 -8.70
C MET A 92 -3.04 -10.86 -7.62
N ARG A 93 -2.97 -11.36 -6.39
CA ARG A 93 -2.37 -10.62 -5.26
C ARG A 93 -0.90 -10.32 -5.51
N ALA A 94 -0.14 -11.30 -5.99
CA ALA A 94 1.26 -11.10 -6.35
C ALA A 94 1.44 -10.04 -7.46
N GLN A 95 0.58 -10.04 -8.48
CA GLN A 95 0.60 -9.03 -9.54
C GLN A 95 0.26 -7.62 -9.02
N GLU A 96 -0.76 -7.51 -8.15
CA GLU A 96 -1.15 -6.24 -7.53
C GLU A 96 -0.02 -5.69 -6.65
N ASP A 97 0.58 -6.52 -5.82
CA ASP A 97 1.66 -6.13 -4.92
C ASP A 97 2.91 -5.70 -5.72
N ALA A 98 3.30 -6.46 -6.76
CA ALA A 98 4.38 -6.07 -7.66
C ALA A 98 4.11 -4.73 -8.36
N SER A 99 2.92 -4.54 -8.93
CA SER A 99 2.53 -3.30 -9.61
C SER A 99 2.54 -2.10 -8.67
N ARG A 100 2.07 -2.30 -7.43
CA ARG A 100 2.06 -1.26 -6.39
C ARG A 100 3.46 -0.90 -5.96
N SER A 101 4.33 -1.89 -5.77
CA SER A 101 5.73 -1.68 -5.42
C SER A 101 6.48 -0.93 -6.51
N GLU A 102 6.29 -1.32 -7.77
CA GLU A 102 6.86 -0.62 -8.93
C GLU A 102 6.40 0.83 -8.99
N MET A 103 5.11 1.10 -8.77
CA MET A 103 4.58 2.46 -8.75
C MET A 103 5.21 3.31 -7.63
N MET A 104 5.33 2.75 -6.42
CA MET A 104 5.96 3.44 -5.29
C MET A 104 7.44 3.70 -5.54
N ALA A 105 8.18 2.69 -6.02
CA ALA A 105 9.59 2.80 -6.34
C ALA A 105 9.84 3.84 -7.43
N THR A 106 9.05 3.81 -8.51
CA THR A 106 9.11 4.81 -9.58
C THR A 106 8.83 6.22 -9.05
N ALA A 107 7.83 6.36 -8.18
CA ALA A 107 7.49 7.65 -7.59
C ALA A 107 8.64 8.20 -6.74
N GLN A 108 9.25 7.37 -5.88
CA GLN A 108 10.40 7.78 -5.06
C GLN A 108 11.63 8.12 -5.92
N LEU A 109 11.96 7.26 -6.88
CA LEU A 109 13.07 7.49 -7.81
C LEU A 109 12.89 8.80 -8.58
N SER A 110 11.68 9.09 -9.07
CA SER A 110 11.39 10.30 -9.85
C SER A 110 11.62 11.59 -9.05
N GLN A 111 11.50 11.54 -7.72
CA GLN A 111 11.73 12.68 -6.85
C GLN A 111 13.20 12.92 -6.55
N ILE A 112 14.00 11.85 -6.50
CA ILE A 112 15.39 11.92 -6.03
C ILE A 112 16.39 11.95 -7.18
N ALA A 113 16.12 11.23 -8.27
CA ALA A 113 17.05 11.09 -9.39
C ALA A 113 17.47 12.43 -10.01
N PRO A 114 16.55 13.41 -10.25
CA PRO A 114 16.93 14.72 -10.78
C PRO A 114 17.75 15.56 -9.79
N LYS A 115 17.55 15.39 -8.48
CA LYS A 115 18.21 16.18 -7.43
C LYS A 115 19.64 15.71 -7.21
N LEU A 116 19.85 14.40 -7.26
CA LEU A 116 21.17 13.78 -7.14
C LEU A 116 21.91 13.73 -8.48
N GLY A 117 21.21 13.92 -9.60
CA GLY A 117 21.80 13.75 -10.93
C GLY A 117 22.30 12.33 -11.13
N LEU A 118 21.48 11.34 -10.77
CA LEU A 118 21.83 9.92 -10.89
C LEU A 118 22.07 9.53 -12.35
N SER A 119 23.10 8.71 -12.59
CA SER A 119 23.27 8.01 -13.88
C SER A 119 22.16 6.97 -14.08
N GLU A 120 22.02 6.44 -15.31
CA GLU A 120 21.05 5.35 -15.56
C GLU A 120 21.36 4.12 -14.69
N ASP A 121 22.63 3.70 -14.60
CA ASP A 121 23.03 2.57 -13.74
C ASP A 121 22.65 2.82 -12.26
N GLN A 122 22.90 4.03 -11.74
CA GLN A 122 22.51 4.38 -10.36
C GLN A 122 20.99 4.43 -10.19
N LYS A 123 20.23 4.82 -11.21
CA LYS A 123 18.76 4.83 -11.15
C LYS A 123 18.23 3.41 -11.04
N ASP A 124 18.79 2.47 -11.78
CA ASP A 124 18.39 1.06 -11.75
C ASP A 124 18.67 0.45 -10.38
N GLU A 125 19.84 0.73 -9.80
CA GLU A 125 20.19 0.26 -8.45
C GLU A 125 19.28 0.88 -7.37
N VAL A 126 19.06 2.19 -7.42
CA VAL A 126 18.17 2.89 -6.46
C VAL A 126 16.71 2.47 -6.63
N PHE A 127 16.27 2.17 -7.86
CA PHE A 127 14.95 1.61 -8.11
C PHE A 127 14.76 0.27 -7.40
N GLY A 128 15.74 -0.63 -7.51
CA GLY A 128 15.69 -1.95 -6.86
C GLY A 128 15.51 -1.82 -5.35
N ILE A 129 16.26 -0.92 -4.71
CA ILE A 129 16.15 -0.65 -3.27
C ILE A 129 14.74 -0.19 -2.89
N TYR A 130 14.18 0.78 -3.61
CA TYR A 130 12.83 1.25 -3.33
C TYR A 130 11.75 0.21 -3.65
N TYR A 131 11.97 -0.64 -4.65
CA TYR A 131 11.06 -1.73 -4.98
C TYR A 131 11.00 -2.76 -3.86
N ASP A 132 12.16 -3.19 -3.35
CA ASP A 132 12.24 -4.15 -2.24
C ASP A 132 11.63 -3.58 -0.96
N GLN A 133 11.90 -2.30 -0.68
CA GLN A 133 11.26 -1.59 0.43
C GLN A 133 9.73 -1.57 0.28
N ALA A 134 9.22 -1.24 -0.91
CA ALA A 134 7.78 -1.19 -1.15
C ALA A 134 7.12 -2.57 -1.10
N MET A 135 7.82 -3.62 -1.54
CA MET A 135 7.36 -5.02 -1.40
C MET A 135 7.20 -5.42 0.06
N GLY A 136 8.17 -5.07 0.92
CA GLY A 136 8.06 -5.30 2.36
C GLY A 136 6.88 -4.56 3.00
N MET A 137 6.50 -3.40 2.47
CA MET A 137 5.35 -2.61 2.95
C MET A 137 3.99 -3.18 2.53
N ASN A 138 3.92 -4.01 1.49
CA ASN A 138 2.67 -4.60 1.05
C ASN A 138 2.18 -5.74 1.96
N SER A 139 3.08 -6.34 2.76
CA SER A 139 2.82 -7.53 3.58
C SER A 139 1.90 -7.32 4.79
N GLY A 140 1.40 -6.11 5.03
CA GLY A 140 0.52 -5.79 6.16
C GLY A 140 1.01 -4.60 6.97
N MET A 141 0.31 -4.29 8.08
CA MET A 141 0.68 -3.21 8.99
C MET A 141 2.07 -3.48 9.59
N MET A 142 3.12 -2.98 8.94
CA MET A 142 4.40 -2.82 9.62
C MET A 142 4.23 -1.85 10.78
N GLU A 143 4.82 -2.19 11.91
CA GLU A 143 4.91 -1.25 13.02
C GLU A 143 5.70 0.00 12.57
N PRO A 144 5.37 1.19 13.11
CA PRO A 144 6.10 2.42 12.77
C PRO A 144 7.62 2.29 12.89
N GLN A 145 8.10 1.51 13.87
CA GLN A 145 9.52 1.22 14.05
C GLN A 145 10.09 0.37 12.90
N ALA A 146 9.39 -0.69 12.48
CA ALA A 146 9.82 -1.51 11.35
C ALA A 146 9.85 -0.73 10.03
N MET A 147 8.92 0.22 9.85
CA MET A 147 8.97 1.14 8.70
C MET A 147 10.16 2.10 8.74
N GLU A 148 10.50 2.62 9.92
CA GLU A 148 11.66 3.49 10.10
C GLU A 148 12.97 2.72 9.86
N GLU A 149 13.08 1.49 10.36
CA GLU A 149 14.22 0.61 10.12
C GLU A 149 14.38 0.25 8.64
N ALA A 150 13.30 -0.17 7.97
CA ALA A 150 13.33 -0.47 6.54
C ALA A 150 13.77 0.75 5.71
N ARG A 151 13.35 1.94 6.13
CA ARG A 151 13.76 3.19 5.49
C ARG A 151 15.23 3.52 5.76
N ALA A 152 15.70 3.36 7.00
CA ALA A 152 17.10 3.59 7.33
C ALA A 152 18.02 2.66 6.53
N GLN A 153 17.64 1.38 6.39
CA GLN A 153 18.37 0.41 5.56
C GLN A 153 18.39 0.81 4.08
N ALA A 154 17.25 1.26 3.53
CA ALA A 154 17.20 1.77 2.16
C ALA A 154 18.12 2.99 1.97
N ASP A 155 18.11 3.93 2.93
CA ASP A 155 18.96 5.11 2.88
C ASP A 155 20.47 4.76 2.93
N GLU A 156 20.87 3.76 3.73
CA GLU A 156 22.25 3.27 3.78
C GLU A 156 22.68 2.65 2.44
N GLN A 157 21.85 1.78 1.86
CA GLN A 157 22.14 1.16 0.56
C GLN A 157 22.25 2.21 -0.56
N ILE A 158 21.37 3.21 -0.55
CA ILE A 158 21.45 4.32 -1.50
C ILE A 158 22.77 5.08 -1.31
N TYR A 159 23.16 5.37 -0.06
CA TYR A 159 24.39 6.11 0.24
C TYR A 159 25.65 5.46 -0.38
N ASP A 160 25.71 4.12 -0.36
CA ASP A 160 26.82 3.36 -0.92
C ASP A 160 26.93 3.48 -2.45
N ILE A 161 25.81 3.66 -3.15
CA ILE A 161 25.74 3.85 -4.61
C ILE A 161 26.17 5.26 -5.03
N LEU A 162 25.98 6.24 -4.15
CA LEU A 162 26.26 7.65 -4.44
C LEU A 162 27.74 7.97 -4.38
N HIS A 163 28.21 8.89 -5.22
CA HIS A 163 29.55 9.47 -5.10
C HIS A 163 29.56 10.67 -4.13
N ASP A 164 30.74 11.15 -3.72
CA ASP A 164 30.90 12.17 -2.65
C ASP A 164 29.97 13.39 -2.77
N LYS A 165 29.89 14.02 -3.95
CA LYS A 165 29.00 15.17 -4.16
C LYS A 165 27.51 14.82 -4.08
N GLN A 166 27.12 13.61 -4.49
CA GLN A 166 25.74 13.14 -4.39
C GLN A 166 25.40 12.84 -2.94
N ARG A 167 26.33 12.27 -2.17
CA ARG A 167 26.16 12.00 -0.73
C ARG A 167 25.86 13.26 0.07
N GLU A 168 26.59 14.35 -0.19
CA GLU A 168 26.33 15.65 0.47
C GLU A 168 24.91 16.17 0.19
N VAL A 169 24.47 16.08 -1.08
CA VAL A 169 23.10 16.46 -1.46
C VAL A 169 22.09 15.51 -0.82
N PHE A 170 22.37 14.21 -0.77
CA PHE A 170 21.50 13.21 -0.17
C PHE A 170 21.34 13.39 1.34
N GLU A 171 22.41 13.69 2.07
CA GLU A 171 22.36 14.04 3.51
C GLU A 171 21.53 15.29 3.73
N THR A 172 21.76 16.33 2.92
CA THR A 172 20.97 17.58 2.96
C THR A 172 19.49 17.30 2.68
N LEU A 173 19.19 16.41 1.73
CA LEU A 173 17.82 15.97 1.48
C LEU A 173 17.29 15.26 2.71
N ARG A 174 17.96 14.24 3.25
CA ARG A 174 17.53 13.48 4.42
C ARG A 174 17.23 14.38 5.64
N GLU A 175 18.10 15.35 5.92
CA GLU A 175 17.96 16.28 7.05
C GLU A 175 16.83 17.30 6.89
N ASN A 176 16.66 17.87 5.69
CA ASN A 176 15.53 18.77 5.40
C ASN A 176 14.20 18.03 5.28
N SER A 177 14.28 16.71 5.18
CA SER A 177 13.17 15.86 4.89
C SER A 177 12.57 15.29 6.16
N ALA A 178 11.58 16.03 6.66
CA ALA A 178 10.31 15.43 7.07
C ALA A 178 9.62 14.63 5.92
N PHE A 179 10.37 13.82 5.14
CA PHE A 179 9.86 12.95 4.05
C PHE A 179 8.96 11.81 4.58
N GLY A 180 8.74 11.72 5.89
CA GLY A 180 7.91 10.68 6.51
C GLY A 180 6.40 10.95 6.45
N ASN A 181 5.95 12.18 6.20
CA ASN A 181 4.50 12.45 6.17
C ASN A 181 3.93 12.28 4.76
N PHE A 182 3.82 11.02 4.31
CA PHE A 182 2.97 10.65 3.19
C PHE A 182 1.50 10.78 3.60
N THR A 183 0.92 11.97 3.43
CA THR A 183 -0.52 12.07 3.23
C THR A 183 -0.77 11.81 1.74
N ILE A 184 -1.25 10.61 1.41
CA ILE A 184 -1.81 10.35 0.08
C ILE A 184 -3.03 11.26 -0.06
N ILE A 185 -2.89 12.37 -0.78
CA ILE A 185 -4.03 13.20 -1.20
C ILE A 185 -4.69 12.44 -2.34
N GLY A 186 -5.65 11.59 -2.00
CA GLY A 186 -6.59 11.03 -2.99
C GLY A 186 -7.32 12.19 -3.68
N ARG A 187 -7.19 12.28 -5.00
CA ARG A 187 -8.01 13.16 -5.83
C ARG A 187 -9.34 12.51 -6.16
#